data_AF-A0A7K2PI59-F1
#
_entry.id   AF-A0A7K2PI59-F1
#
_cell.length_a   1.000
_cell.length_b   1.000
_cell.length_c   1.000
_cell.angle_alpha   90.00
_cell.angle_beta   90.00
_cell.angle_gamma   90.00
#
_symmetry.space_group_name_H-M   'P 1'
#
loop_
_entity.id
_entity.type
_entity.pdbx_description
1 polymer ?
#
loop_
_entity_poly.entity_id
_entity_poly.type
_entity_poly.pdbx_seq_one_letter_code
_entity_poly.pdbx_strand_id
1 'polypeptide(L)'
;LGYAATSTRAVAERAGMRQASMYHYVSGKEELLAELLESTVTPSLTYARELLADDTAPAENRLWELCRADVEVLCGGPHNLGGLYLLPEVRAERFAGFHAVRAELKDAYRQLLAATAAGGALAKSELDLRTDLLFGLIEGVILVHRSDPERPASAFAEATADAALRIAGVRLRHPAGG
;
A
#
# COMPACT_ATOMS: atom_id res chain seq x y z
N LEU A 1 -8.10 5.93 21.77
CA LEU A 1 -9.54 5.88 21.43
C LEU A 1 -9.65 5.13 20.11
N GLY A 2 -10.46 4.08 20.02
CA GLY A 2 -10.71 3.38 18.76
C GLY A 2 -11.69 4.17 17.88
N TYR A 3 -11.71 3.87 16.57
CA TYR A 3 -12.55 4.57 15.58
C TYR A 3 -14.02 4.74 16.01
N ALA A 4 -14.62 3.70 16.60
CA ALA A 4 -15.99 3.73 17.11
C ALA A 4 -16.23 4.76 18.23
N ALA A 5 -15.22 4.99 19.08
CA ALA A 5 -15.29 5.94 20.21
C ALA A 5 -14.86 7.37 19.82
N THR A 6 -14.38 7.57 18.59
CA THR A 6 -13.95 8.89 18.09
C THR A 6 -15.13 9.63 17.46
N SER A 7 -15.44 10.81 18.00
CA SER A 7 -16.45 11.73 17.44
C SER A 7 -15.78 12.82 16.61
N THR A 8 -16.50 13.40 15.63
CA THR A 8 -15.99 14.55 14.84
C THR A 8 -15.61 15.73 15.73
N ARG A 9 -16.32 15.92 16.86
CA ARG A 9 -15.96 16.90 17.89
C ARG A 9 -14.59 16.62 18.51
N ALA A 10 -14.30 15.37 18.88
CA ALA A 10 -13.02 14.98 19.46
C ALA A 10 -11.87 15.08 18.46
N VAL A 11 -12.12 14.87 17.16
CA VAL A 11 -11.13 15.11 16.10
C VAL A 11 -10.88 16.62 15.96
N ALA A 12 -11.92 17.45 15.91
CA ALA A 12 -11.78 18.90 15.75
C ALA A 12 -11.02 19.53 16.92
N GLU A 13 -11.36 19.14 18.14
CA GLU A 13 -10.67 19.58 19.36
C GLU A 13 -9.19 19.20 19.33
N ARG A 14 -8.83 17.99 18.87
CA ARG A 14 -7.42 17.59 18.71
C ARG A 14 -6.69 18.30 17.57
N ALA A 15 -7.39 18.62 16.49
CA ALA A 15 -6.85 19.34 15.34
C ALA A 15 -6.72 20.85 15.59
N GLY A 16 -7.11 21.35 16.77
CA GLY A 16 -7.14 22.78 17.07
C GLY A 16 -8.19 23.56 16.26
N MET A 17 -9.19 22.87 15.72
CA MET A 17 -10.22 23.43 14.85
C MET A 17 -11.56 23.52 15.57
N ARG A 18 -12.39 24.49 15.17
CA ARG A 18 -13.80 24.51 15.58
C ARG A 18 -14.56 23.40 14.85
N GLN A 19 -15.45 22.70 15.53
CA GLN A 19 -16.24 21.61 14.92
C GLN A 19 -17.04 22.08 13.68
N ALA A 20 -17.57 23.30 13.70
CA ALA A 20 -18.24 23.89 12.53
C ALA A 20 -17.30 24.06 11.32
N SER A 21 -16.02 24.37 11.55
CA SER A 21 -15.00 24.47 10.50
C SER A 21 -14.63 23.10 9.94
N MET A 22 -14.72 22.02 10.73
CA MET A 22 -14.51 20.65 10.23
C MET A 22 -15.60 20.22 9.25
N TYR A 23 -16.85 20.60 9.49
CA TYR A 23 -17.97 20.31 8.57
C TYR A 23 -17.87 21.01 7.21
N HIS A 24 -17.01 22.03 7.09
CA HIS A 24 -16.70 22.63 5.78
C HIS A 24 -15.77 21.76 4.92
N TYR A 25 -15.00 20.86 5.53
CA TYR A 25 -14.05 19.98 4.85
C TYR A 25 -14.57 18.55 4.72
N VAL A 26 -15.26 18.04 5.75
CA VAL A 26 -15.80 16.68 5.79
C VAL A 26 -17.17 16.66 6.45
N SER A 27 -18.14 16.04 5.79
CA SER A 27 -19.53 15.88 6.25
C SER A 27 -19.62 14.96 7.48
N GLY A 28 -18.58 14.17 7.77
CA GLY A 28 -18.51 13.34 8.95
C GLY A 28 -17.21 12.55 9.11
N LYS A 29 -17.10 11.79 10.21
CA LYS A 29 -15.92 10.94 10.53
C LYS A 29 -15.66 9.83 9.51
N GLU A 30 -16.69 9.47 8.74
CA GLU A 30 -16.62 8.43 7.71
C GLU A 30 -15.99 8.97 6.43
N GLU A 31 -16.36 10.19 6.01
CA GLU A 31 -15.73 10.90 4.89
C GLU A 31 -14.27 11.23 5.22
N LEU A 32 -13.99 11.71 6.43
CA LEU A 32 -12.60 11.88 6.89
C LEU A 32 -11.79 10.58 6.83
N LEU A 33 -12.39 9.45 7.22
CA LEU A 33 -11.70 8.17 7.13
C LEU A 33 -11.47 7.76 5.66
N ALA A 34 -12.44 8.02 4.78
CA ALA A 34 -12.30 7.74 3.35
C ALA A 34 -11.15 8.56 2.74
N GLU A 35 -11.09 9.87 3.01
CA GLU A 35 -10.00 10.74 2.55
C GLU A 35 -8.64 10.26 3.06
N LEU A 36 -8.55 9.87 4.35
CA LEU A 36 -7.30 9.36 4.92
C LEU A 36 -6.87 8.05 4.26
N LEU A 37 -7.79 7.11 4.01
CA LEU A 37 -7.50 5.86 3.31
C LEU A 37 -7.11 6.10 1.84
N GLU A 38 -7.76 7.03 1.16
CA GLU A 38 -7.42 7.39 -0.21
C GLU A 38 -6.04 8.05 -0.28
N SER A 39 -5.67 8.85 0.73
CA SER A 39 -4.35 9.48 0.81
C SER A 39 -3.19 8.50 0.93
N THR A 40 -3.43 7.27 1.42
CA THR A 40 -2.38 6.24 1.53
C THR A 40 -2.23 5.38 0.27
N VAL A 41 -3.26 5.25 -0.56
CA VAL A 41 -3.20 4.40 -1.77
C VAL A 41 -2.92 5.20 -3.05
N THR A 42 -3.36 6.46 -3.10
CA THR A 42 -3.22 7.32 -4.30
C THR A 42 -1.76 7.59 -4.69
N PRO A 43 -0.82 7.86 -3.75
CA PRO A 43 0.58 8.04 -4.10
C PRO A 43 1.18 6.78 -4.74
N SER A 44 0.92 5.62 -4.14
CA SER A 44 1.40 4.32 -4.64
C SER A 44 0.85 4.00 -6.03
N LEU A 45 -0.44 4.26 -6.28
CA LEU A 45 -1.04 4.08 -7.60
C LEU A 45 -0.45 5.04 -8.64
N THR A 46 -0.21 6.29 -8.26
CA THR A 46 0.43 7.28 -9.15
C THR A 46 1.81 6.80 -9.56
N TYR A 47 2.62 6.37 -8.59
CA TYR A 47 3.96 5.86 -8.85
C TYR A 47 3.94 4.54 -9.65
N ALA A 48 2.98 3.65 -9.38
CA ALA A 48 2.80 2.43 -10.17
C ALA A 48 2.52 2.74 -11.65
N ARG A 49 1.72 3.78 -11.94
CA ARG A 49 1.46 4.23 -13.33
C ARG A 49 2.71 4.78 -14.00
N GLU A 50 3.55 5.53 -13.27
CA GLU A 50 4.84 6.01 -13.77
C GLU A 50 5.77 4.83 -14.11
N LEU A 51 5.88 3.84 -13.21
CA LEU A 51 6.68 2.64 -13.42
C LEU A 51 6.15 1.76 -14.56
N LEU A 52 4.83 1.70 -14.76
CA LEU A 52 4.25 1.00 -15.91
C LEU A 52 4.60 1.69 -17.24
N ALA A 53 4.68 3.02 -17.24
CA ALA A 53 5.05 3.81 -18.41
C ALA A 53 6.57 3.80 -18.71
N ASP A 54 7.41 3.50 -17.72
CA ASP A 54 8.85 3.39 -17.89
C ASP A 54 9.25 2.09 -18.61
N ASP A 55 9.80 2.22 -19.81
CA ASP A 55 10.35 1.12 -20.62
C ASP A 55 11.88 1.03 -20.57
N THR A 56 12.53 1.90 -19.80
CA THR A 56 13.99 1.99 -19.73
C THR A 56 14.58 1.04 -18.69
N ALA A 57 13.86 0.82 -17.59
CA ALA A 57 14.29 -0.08 -16.51
C ALA A 57 13.72 -1.50 -16.67
N PRO A 58 14.49 -2.55 -16.29
CA PRO A 58 13.97 -3.92 -16.21
C PRO A 58 12.70 -4.00 -15.35
N ALA A 59 11.72 -4.82 -15.76
CA ALA A 59 10.46 -4.97 -15.04
C ALA A 59 10.64 -5.42 -13.59
N GLU A 60 11.66 -6.23 -13.31
CA GLU A 60 12.02 -6.65 -11.96
C GLU A 60 12.41 -5.46 -11.08
N ASN A 61 13.20 -4.52 -11.62
CA ASN A 61 13.61 -3.32 -10.88
C ASN A 61 12.40 -2.42 -10.62
N ARG A 62 11.51 -2.27 -11.61
CA ARG A 62 10.30 -1.46 -11.48
C ARG A 62 9.33 -2.06 -10.45
N LEU A 63 9.16 -3.38 -10.44
CA LEU A 63 8.38 -4.07 -9.42
C LEU A 63 8.99 -3.91 -8.03
N TRP A 64 10.32 -4.00 -7.91
CA TRP A 64 11.02 -3.76 -6.65
C TRP A 64 10.81 -2.33 -6.13
N GLU A 65 10.96 -1.33 -6.99
CA GLU A 65 10.74 0.08 -6.61
C GLU A 65 9.31 0.34 -6.16
N LEU A 66 8.31 -0.22 -6.85
CA LEU A 66 6.93 -0.10 -6.41
C LEU A 66 6.74 -0.71 -5.02
N CYS A 67 7.27 -1.91 -4.78
CA CYS A 67 7.19 -2.56 -3.47
C CYS A 67 7.85 -1.71 -2.37
N ARG A 68 9.05 -1.18 -2.62
CA ARG A 68 9.77 -0.35 -1.65
C ARG A 68 8.97 0.92 -1.33
N ALA A 69 8.55 1.66 -2.35
CA ALA A 69 7.82 2.91 -2.19
C ALA A 69 6.47 2.70 -1.47
N ASP A 70 5.73 1.65 -1.82
CA ASP A 70 4.44 1.37 -1.20
C ASP A 70 4.59 1.06 0.30
N VAL A 71 5.62 0.29 0.68
CA VAL A 71 5.92 0.01 2.09
C VAL A 71 6.33 1.28 2.85
N GLU A 72 7.07 2.18 2.21
CA GLU A 72 7.39 3.49 2.80
C GLU A 72 6.15 4.35 3.03
N VAL A 73 5.14 4.26 2.17
CA VAL A 73 3.86 4.96 2.38
C VAL A 73 3.06 4.29 3.50
N LEU A 74 2.95 2.97 3.49
CA LEU A 74 2.13 2.21 4.43
C LEU A 74 2.69 2.22 5.87
N CYS A 75 4.01 2.16 6.01
CA CYS A 75 4.71 2.13 7.29
C CYS A 75 5.36 3.47 7.65
N GLY A 76 5.35 4.44 6.74
CA GLY A 76 5.95 5.75 6.97
C GLY A 76 4.94 6.79 7.45
N GLY A 77 5.49 7.93 7.85
CA GLY A 77 4.74 9.10 8.27
C GLY A 77 4.40 9.14 9.77
N PRO A 78 4.19 10.34 10.34
CA PRO A 78 4.07 10.56 11.78
C PRO A 78 2.79 10.00 12.41
N HIS A 79 1.86 9.47 11.59
CA HIS A 79 0.52 9.07 12.02
C HIS A 79 0.17 7.61 11.71
N ASN A 80 1.08 6.84 11.09
CA ASN A 80 0.90 5.42 10.76
C ASN A 80 -0.49 5.13 10.15
N LEU A 81 -0.80 5.84 9.08
CA LEU A 81 -2.13 5.79 8.45
C LEU A 81 -2.44 4.41 7.85
N GLY A 82 -1.41 3.61 7.51
CA GLY A 82 -1.60 2.22 7.07
C GLY A 82 -2.41 1.39 8.07
N GLY A 83 -2.28 1.68 9.38
CA GLY A 83 -3.08 1.03 10.42
C GLY A 83 -4.60 1.16 10.25
N LEU A 84 -5.08 2.16 9.49
CA LEU A 84 -6.50 2.34 9.19
C LEU A 84 -7.09 1.20 8.35
N TYR A 85 -6.27 0.50 7.55
CA TYR A 85 -6.74 -0.64 6.72
C TYR A 85 -7.23 -1.81 7.56
N LEU A 86 -6.79 -1.87 8.82
CA LEU A 86 -7.15 -2.92 9.77
C LEU A 86 -8.50 -2.68 10.48
N LEU A 87 -9.12 -1.51 10.26
CA LEU A 87 -10.42 -1.18 10.86
C LEU A 87 -11.53 -1.99 10.16
N PRO A 88 -12.41 -2.69 10.91
CA PRO A 88 -13.50 -3.47 10.32
C PRO A 88 -14.47 -2.61 9.50
N GLU A 89 -14.61 -1.34 9.85
CA GLU A 89 -15.48 -0.37 9.17
C GLU A 89 -15.09 -0.15 7.71
N VAL A 90 -13.82 -0.33 7.36
CA VAL A 90 -13.31 -0.13 5.98
C VAL A 90 -13.97 -1.08 4.99
N ARG A 91 -14.54 -2.20 5.46
CA ARG A 91 -15.26 -3.17 4.60
C ARG A 91 -16.64 -2.70 4.14
N ALA A 92 -17.13 -1.56 4.64
CA ALA A 92 -18.45 -1.05 4.29
C ALA A 92 -18.48 -0.41 2.89
N GLU A 93 -19.63 -0.48 2.23
CA GLU A 93 -19.87 0.01 0.86
C GLU A 93 -19.47 1.48 0.64
N ARG A 94 -19.60 2.32 1.68
CA ARG A 94 -19.22 3.74 1.62
C ARG A 94 -17.73 3.97 1.32
N PHE A 95 -16.88 2.96 1.49
CA PHE A 95 -15.45 3.02 1.16
C PHE A 95 -15.15 2.40 -0.23
N ALA A 96 -16.18 2.21 -1.08
CA ALA A 96 -16.01 1.68 -2.43
C ALA A 96 -15.00 2.46 -3.28
N GLY A 97 -14.88 3.79 -3.08
CA GLY A 97 -13.86 4.62 -3.72
C GLY A 97 -12.44 4.14 -3.41
N PHE A 98 -12.09 4.08 -2.13
CA PHE A 98 -10.84 3.49 -1.65
C PHE A 98 -10.61 2.07 -2.20
N HIS A 99 -11.62 1.20 -2.16
CA HIS A 99 -11.51 -0.18 -2.68
C HIS A 99 -11.22 -0.23 -4.18
N ALA A 100 -11.83 0.68 -4.96
CA ALA A 100 -11.60 0.78 -6.39
C ALA A 100 -10.16 1.23 -6.69
N VAL A 101 -9.65 2.25 -5.99
CA VAL A 101 -8.26 2.72 -6.15
C VAL A 101 -7.27 1.62 -5.74
N ARG A 102 -7.54 0.90 -4.66
CA ARG A 102 -6.72 -0.24 -4.22
C ARG A 102 -6.76 -1.41 -5.21
N ALA A 103 -7.90 -1.69 -5.82
CA ALA A 103 -8.01 -2.70 -6.86
C ALA A 103 -7.22 -2.31 -8.12
N GLU A 104 -7.22 -1.03 -8.48
CA GLU A 104 -6.40 -0.53 -9.59
C GLU A 104 -4.90 -0.66 -9.30
N LEU A 105 -4.46 -0.31 -8.08
CA LEU A 105 -3.07 -0.52 -7.65
C LEU A 105 -2.69 -2.00 -7.74
N LYS A 106 -3.55 -2.90 -7.28
CA LYS A 106 -3.31 -4.35 -7.39
C LYS A 106 -3.19 -4.83 -8.84
N ASP A 107 -3.99 -4.28 -9.76
CA ASP A 107 -3.83 -4.59 -11.18
C ASP A 107 -2.51 -4.04 -11.75
N ALA A 108 -2.05 -2.87 -11.30
CA ALA A 108 -0.72 -2.37 -11.68
C ALA A 108 0.40 -3.32 -11.22
N TYR A 109 0.31 -3.88 -10.00
CA TYR A 109 1.19 -4.96 -9.55
C TYR A 109 1.14 -6.20 -10.46
N ARG A 110 -0.06 -6.60 -10.89
CA ARG A 110 -0.26 -7.71 -11.83
C ARG A 110 0.45 -7.47 -13.16
N GLN A 111 0.32 -6.26 -13.69
CA GLN A 111 0.93 -5.85 -14.95
C GLN A 111 2.46 -5.81 -14.86
N LEU A 112 3.02 -5.21 -13.81
CA LEU A 112 4.47 -5.20 -13.57
C LEU A 112 5.02 -6.62 -13.39
N LEU A 113 4.32 -7.46 -12.62
CA LEU A 113 4.70 -8.85 -12.46
C LEU A 113 4.70 -9.60 -13.79
N ALA A 114 3.65 -9.45 -14.61
CA ALA A 114 3.56 -10.07 -15.93
C ALA A 114 4.67 -9.62 -16.89
N ALA A 115 5.18 -8.40 -16.71
CA ALA A 115 6.30 -7.87 -17.50
C ALA A 115 7.67 -8.45 -17.08
N THR A 116 7.79 -9.04 -15.88
CA THR A 116 9.02 -9.75 -15.48
C THR A 116 9.20 -11.04 -16.28
N ALA A 117 10.44 -11.51 -16.42
CA ALA A 117 10.69 -12.77 -17.12
C ALA A 117 10.00 -13.97 -16.45
N ALA A 118 9.94 -13.97 -15.11
CA ALA A 118 9.30 -15.02 -14.32
C ALA A 118 7.77 -14.97 -14.43
N GLY A 119 7.18 -13.78 -14.39
CA GLY A 119 5.73 -13.60 -14.48
C GLY A 119 5.18 -13.81 -15.89
N GLY A 120 5.90 -13.38 -16.92
CA GLY A 120 5.50 -13.58 -18.33
C GLY A 120 5.49 -15.05 -18.77
N ALA A 121 6.18 -15.93 -18.04
CA ALA A 121 6.18 -17.37 -18.30
C ALA A 121 5.00 -18.12 -17.65
N LEU A 122 4.17 -17.45 -16.85
CA LEU A 122 3.09 -18.07 -16.10
C LEU A 122 1.81 -18.22 -16.91
N ALA A 123 1.06 -19.27 -16.61
CA ALA A 123 -0.34 -19.31 -17.01
C ALA A 123 -1.13 -18.22 -16.28
N LYS A 124 -2.23 -17.73 -16.90
CA LYS A 124 -3.05 -16.65 -16.32
C LYS A 124 -3.48 -16.91 -14.87
N SER A 125 -3.97 -18.11 -14.57
CA SER A 125 -4.40 -18.48 -13.21
C SER A 125 -3.26 -18.47 -12.20
N GLU A 126 -2.04 -18.83 -12.63
CA GLU A 126 -0.86 -18.79 -11.77
C GLU A 126 -0.36 -17.37 -11.54
N LEU A 127 -0.44 -16.51 -12.56
CA LEU A 127 -0.13 -15.08 -12.46
C LEU A 127 -1.08 -14.41 -11.46
N ASP A 128 -2.39 -14.66 -11.58
CA ASP A 128 -3.38 -14.06 -10.69
C ASP A 128 -3.14 -14.47 -9.23
N LEU A 129 -2.87 -15.76 -8.96
CA LEU A 129 -2.48 -16.23 -7.62
C LEU A 129 -1.16 -15.61 -7.13
N ARG A 130 -0.18 -15.43 -8.02
CA ARG A 130 1.10 -14.81 -7.69
C ARG A 130 0.91 -13.34 -7.28
N THR A 131 0.06 -12.62 -8.01
CA THR A 131 -0.33 -11.25 -7.69
C THR A 131 -1.02 -11.17 -6.34
N ASP A 132 -1.91 -12.10 -6.02
CA ASP A 132 -2.56 -12.16 -4.71
C ASP A 132 -1.54 -12.33 -3.57
N LEU A 133 -0.56 -13.21 -3.74
CA LEU A 133 0.49 -13.44 -2.75
C LEU A 133 1.42 -12.23 -2.59
N LEU A 134 1.83 -11.62 -3.70
CA LEU A 134 2.69 -10.44 -3.69
C LEU A 134 1.97 -9.26 -3.04
N PHE A 135 0.75 -8.96 -3.46
CA PHE A 135 -0.04 -7.87 -2.88
C PHE A 135 -0.40 -8.15 -1.42
N GLY A 136 -0.63 -9.43 -1.07
CA GLY A 136 -0.82 -9.86 0.32
C GLY A 136 0.41 -9.62 1.20
N LEU A 137 1.64 -9.80 0.68
CA LEU A 137 2.87 -9.43 1.38
C LEU A 137 2.91 -7.92 1.65
N ILE A 138 2.65 -7.10 0.63
CA ILE A 138 2.69 -5.64 0.74
C ILE A 138 1.67 -5.13 1.76
N GLU A 139 0.45 -5.64 1.76
CA GLU A 139 -0.56 -5.27 2.76
C GLU A 139 -0.21 -5.81 4.16
N GLY A 140 0.42 -6.98 4.22
CA GLY A 140 0.84 -7.62 5.47
C GLY A 140 1.85 -6.80 6.28
N VAL A 141 2.62 -5.91 5.63
CA VAL A 141 3.60 -5.05 6.32
C VAL A 141 2.97 -4.16 7.38
N ILE A 142 1.70 -3.78 7.20
CA ILE A 142 0.94 -2.96 8.15
C ILE A 142 0.85 -3.66 9.51
N LEU A 143 0.58 -4.97 9.49
CA LEU A 143 0.51 -5.80 10.70
C LEU A 143 1.88 -5.96 11.34
N VAL A 144 2.91 -6.19 10.53
CA VAL A 144 4.29 -6.38 11.02
C VAL A 144 4.84 -5.09 11.63
N HIS A 145 4.66 -3.95 10.97
CA HIS A 145 5.09 -2.64 11.46
C HIS A 145 4.36 -2.27 12.75
N ARG A 146 3.06 -2.60 12.87
CA ARG A 146 2.32 -2.38 14.12
C ARG A 146 2.92 -3.14 15.31
N SER A 147 3.55 -4.30 15.09
CA SER A 147 4.21 -5.08 16.14
C SER A 147 5.59 -4.55 16.52
N ASP A 148 6.22 -3.73 15.66
CA ASP A 148 7.58 -3.20 15.82
C ASP A 148 7.70 -1.83 15.14
N PRO A 149 7.08 -0.78 15.71
CA PRO A 149 6.95 0.53 15.06
C PRO A 149 8.27 1.33 15.04
N GLU A 150 9.23 1.00 15.89
CA GLU A 150 10.53 1.68 15.97
C GLU A 150 11.51 1.21 14.88
N ARG A 151 11.15 0.17 14.12
CA ARG A 151 11.96 -0.32 13.01
C ARG A 151 12.12 0.78 11.95
N PRO A 152 13.33 1.00 11.42
CA PRO A 152 13.53 1.90 10.29
C PRO A 152 12.68 1.47 9.08
N ALA A 153 11.77 2.34 8.66
CA ALA A 153 10.84 2.06 7.56
C ALA A 153 11.56 1.76 6.24
N SER A 154 12.66 2.46 5.95
CA SER A 154 13.47 2.23 4.74
C SER A 154 14.07 0.83 4.69
N ALA A 155 14.72 0.38 5.77
CA ALA A 155 15.29 -0.96 5.85
C ALA A 155 14.21 -2.05 5.72
N PHE A 156 13.02 -1.81 6.28
CA PHE A 156 11.90 -2.73 6.15
C PHE A 156 11.32 -2.75 4.74
N ALA A 157 11.25 -1.59 4.08
CA ALA A 157 10.80 -1.45 2.70
C ALA A 157 11.71 -2.19 1.72
N GLU A 158 13.03 -2.00 1.83
CA GLU A 158 14.03 -2.71 1.00
C GLU A 158 13.92 -4.23 1.19
N ALA A 159 13.88 -4.70 2.44
CA ALA A 159 13.77 -6.13 2.73
C ALA A 159 12.44 -6.74 2.21
N THR A 160 11.35 -5.97 2.25
CA THR A 160 10.06 -6.39 1.71
C THR A 160 10.08 -6.46 0.18
N ALA A 161 10.68 -5.47 -0.49
CA ALA A 161 10.83 -5.45 -1.94
C ALA A 161 11.68 -6.64 -2.43
N ASP A 162 12.76 -6.97 -1.72
CA ASP A 162 13.56 -8.17 -1.97
C ASP A 162 12.75 -9.47 -1.80
N ALA A 163 11.87 -9.54 -0.79
CA ALA A 163 10.98 -10.68 -0.60
C ALA A 163 9.93 -10.78 -1.72
N ALA A 164 9.38 -9.65 -2.17
CA ALA A 164 8.42 -9.59 -3.27
C ALA A 164 9.01 -10.13 -4.58
N LEU A 165 10.27 -9.84 -4.89
CA LEU A 165 10.94 -10.42 -6.06
C LEU A 165 11.10 -11.95 -5.96
N ARG A 166 11.35 -12.48 -4.76
CA ARG A 166 11.39 -13.94 -4.55
C ARG A 166 10.01 -14.56 -4.76
N ILE A 167 8.94 -13.91 -4.28
CA ILE A 167 7.55 -14.35 -4.55
C ILE A 167 7.24 -14.28 -6.04
N ALA A 168 7.70 -13.24 -6.75
CA ALA A 168 7.56 -13.11 -8.20
C ALA A 168 8.25 -14.25 -8.98
N GLY A 169 9.19 -14.97 -8.35
CA GLY A 169 9.98 -16.03 -8.97
C GLY A 169 11.30 -15.52 -9.58
N VAL A 170 11.69 -14.28 -9.27
CA VAL A 170 12.96 -13.70 -9.71
C VAL A 170 14.09 -14.33 -8.90
N ARG A 171 15.03 -14.98 -9.60
CA ARG A 171 16.24 -15.49 -8.98
C ARG A 171 17.19 -14.33 -8.73
N LEU A 172 17.39 -13.98 -7.47
CA LEU A 172 18.47 -13.08 -7.09
C LEU A 172 19.79 -13.75 -7.47
N ARG A 173 20.58 -13.09 -8.32
CA ARG A 173 21.95 -13.54 -8.59
C ARG A 173 22.71 -13.40 -7.27
N HIS A 174 23.03 -14.51 -6.63
CA HIS A 174 24.10 -14.51 -5.64
C HIS A 174 25.36 -13.99 -6.35
N PRO A 175 26.07 -12.99 -5.80
CA PRO A 175 27.43 -12.74 -6.28
C PRO A 175 28.17 -14.06 -6.10
N ALA A 176 28.72 -14.60 -7.18
CA ALA A 176 29.56 -15.77 -7.11
C ALA A 176 30.66 -15.46 -6.08
N GLY A 177 30.67 -16.21 -4.98
CA GLY A 177 31.74 -16.13 -4.01
C GLY A 177 33.06 -16.38 -4.73
N GLY A 178 33.97 -15.41 -4.63
CA GLY A 178 35.38 -15.57 -4.97
C GLY A 178 36.13 -16.25 -3.83
#